data_AF-A0A0D6E5H5-F1
#
_entry.id   AF-A0A0D6E5H5-F1
#
_cell.length_a   1.000
_cell.length_b   1.000
_cell.length_c   1.000
_cell.angle_alpha   90.00
_cell.angle_beta   90.00
_cell.angle_gamma   90.00
#
_symmetry.space_group_name_H-M   'P 1'
#
loop_
_entity.id
_entity.type
_entity.pdbx_description
1 polymer ?
#
loop_
_entity_poly.entity_id
_entity_poly.type
_entity_poly.pdbx_seq_one_letter_code
_entity_poly.pdbx_strand_id
1 'polypeptide(L)' 'MSIHQLTQKVKAAGQNRTHEQRMKLLKDAHILDSQGRLDKRFFSPSKSKGNHTAHVKT' A
#
# COMPACT_ATOMS: atom_id res chain seq x y z
N MET A 1 17.08 7.79 -13.69
CA MET A 1 17.19 6.59 -12.83
C MET A 1 16.57 5.43 -13.56
N SER A 2 17.25 4.29 -13.68
CA SER A 2 16.62 3.09 -14.25
C SER A 2 15.72 2.38 -13.23
N ILE A 3 14.76 1.58 -13.71
CA ILE A 3 13.91 0.74 -12.86
C ILE A 3 14.78 -0.14 -11.94
N HIS A 4 15.86 -0.72 -12.49
CA HIS A 4 16.80 -1.51 -11.71
C HIS A 4 17.41 -0.71 -10.55
N GLN A 5 17.89 0.51 -10.80
CA GLN A 5 18.45 1.37 -9.75
C GLN A 5 17.41 1.75 -8.68
N LEU A 6 16.17 2.01 -9.09
CA LEU A 6 15.07 2.31 -8.16
C LEU A 6 14.78 1.11 -7.26
N THR A 7 14.67 -0.10 -7.84
CA THR A 7 14.44 -1.35 -7.10
C THR A 7 15.54 -1.59 -6.06
N GLN A 8 16.81 -1.40 -6.43
CA GLN A 8 17.93 -1.57 -5.49
C GLN A 8 17.84 -0.56 -4.32
N LYS A 9 17.47 0.70 -4.58
CA LYS A 9 17.28 1.69 -3.52
C LYS A 9 16.15 1.34 -2.57
N VAL A 10 15.00 0.92 -3.11
CA VAL A 10 13.85 0.50 -2.29
C VAL A 10 14.21 -0.73 -1.44
N LYS A 11 14.93 -1.70 -2.02
CA LYS A 11 15.39 -2.90 -1.30
C LYS A 11 16.34 -2.55 -0.16
N ALA A 12 17.36 -1.73 -0.43
CA ALA A 12 18.31 -1.29 0.60
C ALA A 12 17.61 -0.51 1.73
N ALA A 13 16.68 0.38 1.38
CA ALA A 13 15.87 1.11 2.36
C ALA A 13 14.97 0.18 3.20
N GLY A 14 14.54 -0.96 2.66
CA GLY A 14 13.75 -1.96 3.37
C GLY A 14 14.57 -2.82 4.34
N GLN A 15 15.79 -3.19 3.96
CA GLN A 15 16.67 -4.07 4.74
C GLN A 15 17.17 -3.42 6.03
N ASN A 16 17.35 -2.10 6.05
CA ASN A 16 17.90 -1.37 7.18
C ASN A 16 16.86 -0.93 8.23
N ARG A 17 15.59 -1.33 8.10
CA ARG A 17 14.54 -0.94 9.05
C ARG A 17 14.49 -1.87 10.26
N THR A 18 14.46 -1.28 11.45
CA THR A 18 14.17 -2.03 12.69
C THR A 18 12.74 -2.58 12.67
N HIS A 19 12.42 -3.48 13.60
CA HIS A 19 11.06 -3.98 13.75
C HIS A 19 10.06 -2.85 14.04
N GLU A 20 10.41 -1.93 14.95
CA GLU A 20 9.58 -0.77 15.30
C GLU A 20 9.33 0.15 14.10
N GLN A 21 10.37 0.43 13.30
CA GLN A 21 10.24 1.26 12.10
C GLN A 21 9.36 0.60 11.05
N ARG A 22 9.44 -0.73 10.90
CA ARG A 22 8.53 -1.49 10.02
C ARG A 22 7.10 -1.42 10.52
N MET A 23 6.86 -1.62 11.81
CA MET A 23 5.52 -1.52 12.41
C MET A 23 4.94 -0.13 12.24
N LYS A 24 5.72 0.93 12.47
CA LYS A 24 5.29 2.31 12.25
C LYS A 24 4.91 2.55 10.79
N LEU A 25 5.76 2.14 9.85
CA LEU A 25 5.49 2.30 8.42
C LEU A 25 4.20 1.60 7.99
N LEU A 26 3.97 0.38 8.48
CA LEU A 26 2.76 -0.39 8.17
C LEU A 26 1.49 0.22 8.80
N LYS A 27 1.61 0.82 9.98
CA LYS A 27 0.51 1.57 10.63
C LYS A 27 0.21 2.88 9.90
N ASP A 28 1.25 3.64 9.54
CA ASP A 28 1.13 4.89 8.77
C ASP A 28 0.50 4.64 7.39
N ALA A 29 0.80 3.50 6.77
CA ALA A 29 0.20 3.07 5.51
C ALA A 29 -1.23 2.51 5.65
N HIS A 30 -1.80 2.51 6.85
CA HIS A 30 -3.10 1.92 7.18
C HIS A 30 -3.23 0.43 6.80
N ILE A 31 -2.10 -0.30 6.73
CA ILE A 31 -2.09 -1.76 6.53
C ILE A 31 -2.31 -2.47 7.86
N LEU A 32 -1.75 -1.91 8.94
CA LEU A 32 -1.95 -2.37 10.30
C LEU A 32 -2.71 -1.33 11.12
N ASP A 33 -3.52 -1.79 12.08
CA ASP A 33 -4.19 -0.96 13.06
C ASP A 33 -3.23 -0.51 14.19
N SER A 34 -3.74 0.30 15.12
CA SER A 34 -2.96 0.80 16.27
C SER A 34 -2.39 -0.33 17.14
N GLN A 35 -3.02 -1.51 17.15
CA GLN A 35 -2.60 -2.71 17.88
C GLN A 35 -1.63 -3.59 17.08
N GLY A 36 -1.32 -3.23 15.82
CA GLY A 36 -0.43 -3.99 14.95
C GLY A 36 -1.09 -5.18 14.26
N ARG A 37 -2.42 -5.27 14.26
CA ARG A 37 -3.19 -6.28 13.53
C ARG A 37 -3.54 -5.77 12.14
N LEU A 38 -3.85 -6.65 11.18
CA LEU A 38 -4.26 -6.24 9.84
C LEU A 38 -5.49 -5.33 9.90
N ASP A 39 -5.40 -4.16 9.28
CA ASP A 39 -6.53 -3.24 9.18
C ASP A 39 -7.55 -3.84 8.20
N LYS A 40 -8.74 -4.14 8.71
CA LYS A 40 -9.85 -4.69 7.90
C LYS A 40 -10.24 -3.77 6.76
N ARG A 41 -10.01 -2.45 6.89
CA ARG A 41 -10.31 -1.45 5.85
C ARG A 41 -9.37 -1.56 4.66
N PHE A 42 -8.10 -1.90 4.89
CA PHE A 42 -7.12 -2.03 3.81
C PHE A 42 -7.46 -3.16 2.84
N PHE A 43 -7.93 -4.30 3.38
CA PHE A 43 -8.30 -5.47 2.59
C PHE A 43 -9.79 -5.54 2.27
N SER A 44 -10.56 -4.55 2.71
CA SER A 44 -11.96 -4.46 2.29
C SER A 44 -11.98 -4.20 0.79
N PRO A 45 -12.64 -5.03 -0.02
CA PRO A 45 -12.82 -4.71 -1.42
C PRO A 45 -13.48 -3.34 -1.46
N SER A 46 -12.78 -2.37 -2.06
CA SER A 46 -13.35 -1.06 -2.35
C SER A 46 -14.71 -1.34 -2.99
N LYS A 47 -15.79 -0.91 -2.34
CA LYS A 47 -17.08 -0.80 -3.01
C LYS A 47 -16.94 0.35 -3.99
N SER A 48 -16.18 0.12 -5.06
CA SER A 48 -16.27 0.85 -6.31
C SER A 48 -17.69 0.62 -6.83
N LYS A 49 -18.65 1.38 -6.31
CA LYS A 49 -19.85 1.72 -7.07
C LYS A 49 -19.42 2.72 -8.15
N GLY A 50 -18.61 2.25 -9.08
CA GLY A 50 -18.35 2.94 -10.33
C GLY A 50 -19.58 2.78 -11.20
N ASN A 51 -20.51 3.72 -11.12
CA ASN A 51 -21.43 3.99 -12.22
C ASN A 51 -20.57 4.54 -13.38
N HIS A 52 -19.89 3.66 -14.12
CA HIS A 52 -19.40 4.00 -15.44
C HIS A 52 -20.55 3.81 -16.42
N THR A 53 -21.35 4.86 -16.59
CA THR A 53 -22.22 5.00 -17.76
C THR A 53 -21.32 4.99 -19.00
N ALA A 54 -21.25 3.86 -19.69
CA ALA A 54 -20.64 3.77 -21.00
C ALA A 54 -21.56 4.51 -21.99
N HIS A 55 -21.20 5.74 -22.36
CA HIS A 55 -21.72 6.36 -23.58
C HIS A 55 -21.08 5.65 -24.78
N VAL A 56 -21.74 4.60 -25.26
CA VAL A 56 -21.52 4.09 -26.62
C VAL A 56 -22.28 5.01 -27.55
N LYS A 57 -21.55 5.88 -28.26
CA LYS A 57 -22.04 6.51 -29.48
C LYS A 57 -21.80 5.53 -30.63
N THR A 58 -22.88 5.09 -31.25
CA THR A 58 -22.94 4.59 -32.63
C THR A 58 -24.22 5.14 -33.24
#